data_AF-J8LJ70-F1
#
_entry.id   AF-J8LJ70-F1
#
_cell.length_a   1.000
_cell.length_b   1.000
_cell.length_c   1.000
_cell.angle_alpha   90.00
_cell.angle_beta   90.00
_cell.angle_gamma   90.00
#
_symmetry.space_group_name_H-M   'P 1'
#
loop_
_entity.id
_entity.type
_entity.pdbx_description
1 polymer ?
#
loop_
_entity_poly.entity_id
_entity_poly.type
_entity_poly.pdbx_seq_one_letter_code
_entity_poly.pdbx_strand_id
1 'polypeptide(L)'
;MGSGDLNLLKSWNPKLMKNRKKVWETEQDLVNEQQKLNTRLKEIEKERELNELLKESDKSQTNSVKNDLKLKKSGLEWMYRDAKLNDEKEDYLLGKKKLDSSILNQPAATAAAAAADTSATSAALHKDSRKKNLKLLRDDPMSRFKITKQHRKPPNISKTTTPQRGKPLPKPASDLDY
;
A
#
# COMPACT_ATOMS: atom_id res chain seq x y z
N MET A 1 32.86 45.18 -25.64
CA MET A 1 31.85 44.34 -26.31
C MET A 1 31.11 43.51 -25.26
N GLY A 2 30.15 44.11 -24.55
CA GLY A 2 29.38 43.41 -23.51
C GLY A 2 27.89 43.72 -23.67
N SER A 3 27.31 43.29 -24.79
CA SER A 3 25.88 43.46 -25.05
C SER A 3 25.20 42.09 -24.89
N GLY A 4 24.91 41.74 -23.65
CA GLY A 4 24.08 40.59 -23.28
C GLY A 4 22.91 41.09 -22.45
N ASP A 5 21.72 40.50 -22.62
CA ASP A 5 20.53 40.90 -21.87
C ASP A 5 20.78 40.74 -20.35
N LEU A 6 20.82 41.88 -19.66
CA LEU A 6 21.05 41.99 -18.21
C LEU A 6 20.08 41.12 -17.41
N ASN A 7 18.89 40.86 -17.94
CA ASN A 7 17.90 40.03 -17.27
C ASN A 7 18.32 38.56 -17.19
N LEU A 8 19.20 38.06 -18.06
CA LEU A 8 19.69 36.68 -17.97
C LEU A 8 20.62 36.46 -16.79
N LEU A 9 21.17 37.54 -16.21
CA LEU A 9 21.97 37.48 -14.98
C LEU A 9 21.10 37.46 -13.72
N LYS A 10 19.78 37.69 -13.86
CA LYS A 10 18.85 37.75 -12.72
C LYS A 10 18.23 36.38 -12.45
N SER A 11 18.29 35.95 -11.20
CA SER A 11 17.81 34.63 -10.75
C SER A 11 16.30 34.44 -10.85
N TRP A 12 15.52 35.52 -10.86
CA TRP A 12 14.06 35.47 -10.97
C TRP A 12 13.56 35.40 -12.43
N ASN A 13 14.43 35.57 -13.43
CA ASN A 13 14.00 35.60 -14.83
C ASN A 13 13.49 34.22 -15.27
N PRO A 14 12.23 34.08 -15.72
CA PRO A 14 11.67 32.79 -16.13
C PRO A 14 12.34 32.21 -17.38
N LYS A 15 12.95 33.07 -18.21
CA LYS A 15 13.63 32.65 -19.45
C LYS A 15 14.94 31.90 -19.18
N LEU A 16 15.52 32.06 -17.98
CA LEU A 16 16.75 31.37 -17.59
C LEU A 16 16.54 29.85 -17.61
N MET A 17 17.45 29.11 -18.25
CA MET A 17 17.34 27.64 -18.41
C MET A 17 17.15 26.90 -17.08
N LYS A 18 17.76 27.39 -16.00
CA LYS A 18 17.61 26.83 -14.65
C LYS A 18 16.17 26.93 -14.14
N ASN A 19 15.49 28.04 -14.40
CA ASN A 19 14.12 28.26 -13.96
C ASN A 19 13.13 27.51 -14.83
N ARG A 20 13.36 27.50 -16.16
CA ARG A 20 12.58 26.66 -17.08
C ARG A 20 12.65 25.19 -16.69
N LYS A 21 13.82 24.70 -16.29
CA LYS A 21 14.00 23.33 -15.80
C LYS A 21 13.17 23.07 -14.54
N LYS A 22 13.19 23.97 -13.56
CA LYS A 22 12.37 23.84 -12.34
C LYS A 22 10.88 23.80 -12.66
N VAL A 23 10.41 24.70 -13.53
CA VAL A 23 9.01 24.73 -13.97
C VAL A 23 8.65 23.40 -14.64
N TRP A 24 9.50 22.92 -15.56
CA TRP A 24 9.28 21.66 -16.24
C TRP A 24 9.26 20.46 -15.27
N GLU A 25 10.14 20.41 -14.27
CA GLU A 25 10.11 19.37 -13.23
C GLU A 25 8.80 19.39 -12.45
N THR A 26 8.33 20.58 -12.03
CA THR A 26 7.05 20.71 -11.31
C THR A 26 5.85 20.35 -12.18
N GLU A 27 5.86 20.74 -13.47
CA GLU A 27 4.81 20.37 -14.43
C GLU A 27 4.79 18.86 -14.65
N GLN A 28 5.96 18.23 -14.78
CA GLN A 28 6.07 16.79 -14.98
C GLN A 28 5.56 16.03 -13.75
N ASP A 29 5.87 16.48 -12.54
CA ASP A 29 5.36 15.90 -11.31
C ASP A 29 3.84 16.03 -11.20
N LEU A 30 3.27 17.20 -11.53
CA LEU A 30 1.83 17.41 -11.58
C LEU A 30 1.14 16.51 -12.61
N VAL A 31 1.72 16.34 -13.80
CA VAL A 31 1.21 15.41 -14.82
C VAL A 31 1.21 13.97 -14.30
N ASN A 32 2.27 13.55 -13.62
CA ASN A 32 2.36 12.22 -13.01
C ASN A 32 1.31 12.02 -11.91
N GLU A 33 1.05 13.04 -11.08
CA GLU A 33 0.01 13.01 -10.05
C GLU A 33 -1.38 12.92 -10.67
N GLN A 34 -1.67 13.75 -11.67
CA GLN A 34 -2.93 13.72 -12.41
C GLN A 34 -3.15 12.36 -13.07
N GLN A 35 -2.12 11.75 -13.65
CA GLN A 35 -2.23 10.41 -14.23
C GLN A 35 -2.59 9.37 -13.17
N LYS A 36 -1.95 9.39 -11.99
CA LYS A 36 -2.28 8.49 -10.86
C LYS A 36 -3.69 8.71 -10.32
N LEU A 37 -4.16 9.96 -10.28
CA LEU A 37 -5.53 10.27 -9.89
C LEU A 37 -6.52 9.75 -10.92
N ASN A 38 -6.25 9.94 -12.21
CA ASN A 38 -7.09 9.45 -13.30
C ASN A 38 -7.17 7.92 -13.31
N THR A 39 -6.09 7.19 -13.03
CA THR A 39 -6.15 5.73 -12.91
C THR A 39 -7.03 5.31 -11.73
N ARG A 40 -6.90 5.97 -10.57
CA ARG A 40 -7.76 5.68 -9.41
C ARG A 40 -9.23 6.02 -9.64
N LEU A 41 -9.53 7.14 -10.30
CA LEU A 41 -10.90 7.50 -10.64
C LEU A 41 -11.53 6.46 -11.58
N LYS A 42 -10.76 5.96 -12.55
CA LYS A 42 -11.20 4.86 -13.42
C LYS A 42 -11.43 3.55 -12.66
N GLU A 43 -10.61 3.24 -11.66
CA GLU A 43 -10.81 2.07 -10.80
C GLU A 43 -12.10 2.20 -9.98
N ILE A 44 -12.32 3.36 -9.35
CA ILE A 44 -13.55 3.66 -8.59
C ILE A 44 -14.79 3.57 -9.49
N GLU A 45 -14.72 4.10 -10.72
CA GLU A 45 -15.85 4.06 -11.65
C GLU A 45 -16.19 2.61 -12.03
N LYS A 46 -15.18 1.78 -12.31
CA LYS A 46 -15.38 0.34 -12.56
C LYS A 46 -15.97 -0.39 -11.36
N GLU A 47 -15.51 -0.08 -10.14
CA GLU A 47 -16.06 -0.65 -8.92
C GLU A 47 -17.53 -0.23 -8.72
N ARG A 48 -17.88 1.01 -9.05
CA ARG A 48 -19.26 1.51 -9.01
C ARG A 48 -20.14 0.79 -10.01
N GLU A 49 -19.71 0.69 -11.26
CA GLU A 49 -20.43 -0.02 -12.34
C GLU A 49 -20.67 -1.49 -11.95
N LEU A 50 -19.64 -2.17 -11.45
CA LEU A 50 -19.77 -3.56 -11.00
C LEU A 50 -20.74 -3.68 -9.81
N ASN A 51 -20.68 -2.77 -8.84
CA ASN A 51 -21.60 -2.77 -7.70
C ASN A 51 -23.04 -2.45 -8.12
N GLU A 52 -23.25 -1.60 -9.13
CA GLU A 52 -24.56 -1.30 -9.68
C GLU A 52 -25.17 -2.52 -10.37
N LEU A 53 -24.45 -3.16 -11.29
CA LEU A 53 -24.85 -4.43 -11.92
C LEU A 53 -25.19 -5.49 -10.87
N LEU A 54 -24.37 -5.57 -9.83
CA LEU A 54 -24.56 -6.50 -8.75
C LEU A 54 -25.83 -6.19 -7.94
N LYS A 55 -26.07 -4.91 -7.63
CA LYS A 55 -27.30 -4.44 -6.96
C LYS A 55 -28.55 -4.68 -7.80
N GLU A 56 -28.46 -4.59 -9.13
CA GLU A 56 -29.57 -4.95 -10.03
C GLU A 56 -29.84 -6.45 -10.02
N SER A 57 -28.78 -7.27 -10.09
CA SER A 57 -28.90 -8.73 -10.01
C SER A 57 -29.51 -9.19 -8.67
N ASP A 58 -29.15 -8.55 -7.56
CA ASP A 58 -29.67 -8.83 -6.22
C ASP A 58 -31.19 -8.72 -6.13
N LYS A 59 -31.79 -7.74 -6.83
CA LYS A 59 -33.23 -7.50 -6.81
C LYS A 59 -34.00 -8.71 -7.38
N SER A 60 -33.39 -9.45 -8.30
CA SER A 60 -33.99 -10.61 -8.98
C SER A 60 -33.69 -11.96 -8.32
N GLN A 61 -32.74 -12.04 -7.39
CA GLN A 61 -32.22 -13.32 -6.87
C GLN A 61 -32.92 -13.84 -5.61
N THR A 62 -32.75 -15.14 -5.34
CA THR A 62 -33.30 -15.84 -4.17
C THR A 62 -32.55 -15.48 -2.87
N ASN A 63 -33.16 -15.71 -1.70
CA ASN A 63 -32.60 -15.29 -0.41
C ASN A 63 -31.25 -15.91 -0.06
N SER A 64 -30.93 -17.11 -0.52
CA SER A 64 -29.63 -17.76 -0.28
C SER A 64 -28.50 -17.05 -1.02
N VAL A 65 -28.72 -16.66 -2.28
CA VAL A 65 -27.73 -15.94 -3.10
C VAL A 65 -27.49 -14.52 -2.55
N LYS A 66 -28.55 -13.89 -2.00
CA LYS A 66 -28.45 -12.57 -1.35
C LYS A 66 -27.53 -12.57 -0.12
N ASN A 67 -27.54 -13.64 0.67
CA ASN A 67 -26.66 -13.75 1.83
C ASN A 67 -25.20 -13.81 1.38
N ASP A 68 -24.87 -14.72 0.46
CA ASP A 68 -23.51 -14.84 -0.08
C ASP A 68 -23.00 -13.52 -0.64
N LEU A 69 -23.84 -12.78 -1.36
CA LEU A 69 -23.45 -11.49 -1.91
C LEU A 69 -23.23 -10.40 -0.85
N LYS A 70 -24.06 -10.38 0.20
CA LYS A 70 -23.89 -9.46 1.33
C LYS A 70 -22.53 -9.68 2.01
N LEU A 71 -22.07 -10.93 2.10
CA LEU A 71 -20.73 -11.25 2.59
C LEU A 71 -19.63 -10.71 1.65
N LYS A 72 -19.83 -10.76 0.32
CA LYS A 72 -18.88 -10.19 -0.66
C LYS A 72 -18.75 -8.67 -0.52
N LYS A 73 -19.90 -7.97 -0.43
CA LYS A 73 -19.94 -6.50 -0.21
C LYS A 73 -19.27 -6.09 1.11
N SER A 74 -19.39 -6.90 2.16
CA SER A 74 -18.73 -6.65 3.45
C SER A 74 -17.23 -6.97 3.43
N GLY A 75 -16.71 -7.59 2.38
CA GLY A 75 -15.34 -8.11 2.34
C GLY A 75 -15.08 -9.27 3.31
N LEU A 76 -16.14 -9.86 3.88
CA LEU A 76 -16.07 -10.97 4.83
C LEU A 76 -16.19 -12.34 4.14
N GLU A 77 -16.29 -12.36 2.80
CA GLU A 77 -16.35 -13.58 2.01
C GLU A 77 -15.16 -14.51 2.30
N TRP A 78 -13.94 -13.99 2.39
CA TRP A 78 -12.76 -14.80 2.66
C TRP A 78 -12.82 -15.50 4.03
N MET A 79 -13.42 -14.86 5.03
CA MET A 79 -13.52 -15.37 6.40
C MET A 79 -14.58 -16.48 6.52
N TYR A 80 -15.74 -16.28 5.89
CA TYR A 80 -16.85 -17.25 5.97
C TYR A 80 -16.78 -18.36 4.90
N ARG A 81 -15.95 -18.19 3.87
CA ARG A 81 -15.67 -19.26 2.90
C ARG A 81 -15.03 -20.47 3.59
N ASP A 82 -14.12 -20.24 4.54
CA ASP A 82 -13.44 -21.32 5.27
C ASP A 82 -14.36 -22.02 6.27
N ALA A 83 -15.30 -21.30 6.90
CA ALA A 83 -16.30 -21.90 7.78
C ALA A 83 -17.13 -22.98 7.06
N LYS A 84 -17.54 -22.70 5.81
CA LYS A 84 -18.27 -23.66 4.97
C LYS A 84 -17.44 -24.90 4.62
N LEU A 85 -16.13 -24.73 4.42
CA LEU A 85 -15.22 -25.85 4.17
C LEU A 85 -14.94 -26.68 5.43
N ASN A 86 -14.95 -26.05 6.61
CA ASN A 86 -14.79 -26.74 7.89
C ASN A 86 -16.00 -27.63 8.19
N ASP A 87 -17.22 -27.13 7.98
CA ASP A 87 -18.44 -27.93 8.13
C ASP A 87 -18.40 -29.17 7.21
N GLU A 88 -18.01 -28.99 5.94
CA GLU A 88 -17.87 -30.11 5.00
C GLU A 88 -16.77 -31.09 5.43
N LYS A 89 -15.65 -30.58 5.95
CA LYS A 89 -14.54 -31.40 6.48
C LYS A 89 -14.98 -32.21 7.70
N GLU A 90 -15.71 -31.59 8.62
CA GLU A 90 -16.27 -32.25 9.79
C GLU A 90 -17.26 -33.35 9.39
N ASP A 91 -18.11 -33.11 8.39
CA ASP A 91 -19.03 -34.12 7.85
C ASP A 91 -18.30 -35.34 7.26
N TYR A 92 -17.14 -35.15 6.62
CA TYR A 92 -16.30 -36.27 6.16
C TYR A 92 -15.64 -37.02 7.32
N LEU A 93 -15.16 -36.31 8.34
CA LEU A 93 -14.56 -36.92 9.54
C LEU A 93 -15.59 -37.71 10.37
N LEU A 94 -16.83 -37.21 10.43
CA LEU A 94 -17.96 -37.87 11.10
C LEU A 94 -18.63 -38.95 10.23
N GLY A 95 -18.14 -39.17 9.01
CA GLY A 95 -18.68 -40.17 8.08
C GLY A 95 -20.11 -39.89 7.59
N LYS A 96 -20.59 -38.65 7.74
CA LYS A 96 -21.92 -38.22 7.24
C LYS A 96 -21.92 -38.09 5.72
N LYS A 97 -20.79 -37.70 5.13
CA LYS A 97 -20.59 -37.63 3.67
C LYS A 97 -19.65 -38.73 3.20
N LYS A 98 -20.01 -39.36 2.07
CA LYS A 98 -19.17 -40.39 1.44
C LYS A 98 -17.97 -39.74 0.77
N LEU A 99 -16.79 -40.33 0.96
CA LEU A 99 -15.57 -39.92 0.26
C LEU A 99 -15.72 -40.29 -1.22
N ASP A 100 -15.71 -39.28 -2.10
CA ASP A 100 -15.71 -39.53 -3.54
C ASP A 100 -14.36 -40.09 -3.98
N SER A 101 -14.38 -41.12 -4.82
CA SER A 101 -13.17 -41.79 -5.35
C SER A 101 -12.28 -40.84 -6.16
N SER A 102 -12.83 -39.73 -6.66
CA SER A 102 -12.08 -38.64 -7.30
C SER A 102 -11.13 -37.90 -6.35
N ILE A 103 -11.46 -37.83 -5.05
CA ILE A 103 -10.63 -37.15 -4.04
C ILE A 103 -9.52 -38.09 -3.57
N LEU A 104 -9.84 -39.38 -3.44
CA LEU A 104 -8.87 -40.42 -3.07
C LEU A 104 -7.84 -40.69 -4.18
N ASN A 105 -8.29 -40.63 -5.44
CA ASN A 105 -7.44 -40.89 -6.61
C ASN A 105 -6.75 -39.62 -7.14
N GLN A 106 -6.81 -38.48 -6.45
CA GLN A 106 -6.04 -37.31 -6.84
C GLN A 106 -4.56 -37.58 -6.49
N PRO A 107 -3.68 -37.82 -7.48
CA PRO A 107 -2.27 -38.00 -7.17
C PRO A 107 -1.75 -36.67 -6.62
N ALA A 108 -0.91 -36.72 -5.57
CA ALA A 108 -0.27 -35.54 -4.97
C ALA A 108 0.45 -34.62 -5.97
N ALA A 109 0.63 -35.06 -7.23
CA ALA A 109 1.17 -34.32 -8.35
C ALA A 109 0.31 -33.15 -8.87
N THR A 110 -1.03 -33.16 -8.75
CA THR A 110 -1.84 -32.02 -9.26
C THR A 110 -1.81 -30.80 -8.35
N ALA A 111 -1.54 -30.98 -7.05
CA ALA A 111 -1.22 -29.88 -6.14
C ALA A 111 0.14 -29.24 -6.48
N ALA A 112 1.09 -30.03 -6.98
CA ALA A 112 2.37 -29.53 -7.48
C ALA A 112 2.25 -28.85 -8.86
N ALA A 113 1.33 -29.27 -9.72
CA ALA A 113 1.10 -28.66 -11.04
C ALA A 113 0.36 -27.30 -10.97
N ALA A 114 -0.62 -27.14 -10.07
CA ALA A 114 -1.24 -25.82 -9.80
C ALA A 114 -0.24 -24.85 -9.12
N ALA A 115 0.75 -25.37 -8.40
CA ALA A 115 1.91 -24.62 -7.90
C ALA A 115 3.00 -24.41 -8.99
N ALA A 116 2.93 -25.12 -10.12
CA ALA A 116 3.89 -25.03 -11.22
C ALA A 116 3.61 -23.84 -12.14
N ASP A 117 2.34 -23.55 -12.46
CA ASP A 117 1.97 -22.36 -13.25
C ASP A 117 2.23 -21.05 -12.50
N THR A 118 2.23 -21.09 -11.15
CA THR A 118 2.69 -19.98 -10.30
C THR A 118 4.20 -19.99 -10.06
N SER A 119 4.93 -21.07 -10.40
CA SER A 119 6.39 -21.16 -10.19
C SER A 119 7.24 -21.06 -11.46
N ALA A 120 6.67 -21.18 -12.65
CA ALA A 120 7.38 -20.89 -13.90
C ALA A 120 7.76 -19.41 -14.03
N THR A 121 7.02 -18.50 -13.39
CA THR A 121 7.44 -17.10 -13.23
C THR A 121 8.41 -16.90 -12.07
N SER A 122 8.53 -17.82 -11.11
CA SER A 122 9.36 -17.66 -9.91
C SER A 122 10.75 -18.32 -10.01
N ALA A 123 10.92 -19.31 -10.90
CA ALA A 123 12.22 -19.96 -11.12
C ALA A 123 13.27 -19.03 -11.75
N ALA A 124 12.84 -18.05 -12.58
CA ALA A 124 13.73 -17.02 -13.13
C ALA A 124 14.11 -15.92 -12.12
N LEU A 125 13.43 -15.84 -10.95
CA LEU A 125 13.64 -14.79 -9.95
C LEU A 125 14.58 -15.19 -8.80
N HIS A 126 15.00 -16.46 -8.73
CA HIS A 126 15.64 -17.03 -7.55
C HIS A 126 17.13 -16.68 -7.36
N LYS A 127 17.72 -15.83 -8.21
CA LYS A 127 19.07 -15.29 -8.00
C LYS A 127 19.06 -13.96 -7.22
N ASP A 128 17.92 -13.26 -7.18
CA ASP A 128 17.72 -11.95 -6.52
C ASP A 128 16.77 -11.98 -5.31
N SER A 129 16.26 -13.15 -4.93
CA SER A 129 15.30 -13.30 -3.82
C SER A 129 15.84 -12.73 -2.51
N ARG A 130 17.13 -12.88 -2.21
CA ARG A 130 17.77 -12.32 -1.01
C ARG A 130 17.67 -10.79 -0.94
N LYS A 131 17.92 -10.08 -2.04
CA LYS A 131 17.83 -8.60 -2.11
C LYS A 131 16.39 -8.10 -2.10
N LYS A 132 15.47 -8.83 -2.76
CA LYS A 132 14.04 -8.50 -2.75
C LYS A 132 13.44 -8.71 -1.36
N ASN A 133 13.73 -9.81 -0.69
CA ASN A 133 13.30 -10.06 0.69
C ASN A 133 13.77 -8.96 1.65
N LEU A 134 15.03 -8.49 1.55
CA LEU A 134 15.55 -7.36 2.34
C LEU A 134 14.79 -6.03 2.09
N LYS A 135 14.36 -5.76 0.86
CA LYS A 135 13.53 -4.58 0.53
C LYS A 135 12.09 -4.75 1.04
N LEU A 136 11.47 -5.91 0.85
CA LEU A 136 10.14 -6.20 1.40
C LEU A 136 10.11 -6.13 2.94
N LEU A 137 11.18 -6.59 3.62
CA LEU A 137 11.34 -6.47 5.08
C LEU A 137 11.52 -5.02 5.55
N ARG A 138 12.03 -4.14 4.68
CA ARG A 138 12.22 -2.70 4.95
C ARG A 138 10.93 -1.89 4.71
N ASP A 139 10.11 -2.33 3.76
CA ASP A 139 8.86 -1.69 3.38
C ASP A 139 7.63 -2.28 4.11
N ASP A 140 7.81 -3.31 4.94
CA ASP A 140 6.78 -3.82 5.85
C ASP A 140 6.32 -2.69 6.81
N PRO A 141 5.01 -2.35 6.88
CA PRO A 141 4.49 -1.33 7.78
C PRO A 141 4.87 -1.57 9.26
N MET A 142 5.05 -2.84 9.66
CA MET A 142 5.43 -3.20 11.02
C MET A 142 6.92 -2.95 11.32
N SER A 143 7.78 -2.90 10.31
CA SER A 143 9.21 -2.62 10.46
C SER A 143 9.47 -1.20 10.95
N ARG A 144 8.67 -0.22 10.49
CA ARG A 144 8.75 1.20 10.88
C ARG A 144 8.49 1.39 12.37
N PHE A 145 7.53 0.63 12.93
CA PHE A 145 7.23 0.64 14.36
C PHE A 145 8.36 0.06 15.21
N LYS A 146 9.09 -0.94 14.72
CA LYS A 146 10.24 -1.53 15.43
C LYS A 146 11.42 -0.56 15.48
N ILE A 147 11.75 0.07 14.36
CA ILE A 147 12.83 1.06 14.24
C ILE A 147 12.55 2.25 15.17
N THR A 148 11.35 2.83 15.11
CA THR A 148 10.96 3.95 15.98
C THR A 148 10.98 3.59 17.47
N LYS A 149 10.55 2.38 17.85
CA LYS A 149 10.65 1.90 19.25
C LYS A 149 12.10 1.74 19.71
N GLN A 150 12.99 1.24 18.85
CA GLN A 150 14.42 1.08 19.17
C GLN A 150 15.11 2.45 19.40
N HIS A 151 14.77 3.45 18.59
CA HIS A 151 15.29 4.82 18.76
C HIS A 151 14.71 5.57 19.97
N ARG A 152 13.64 5.05 20.60
CA ARG A 152 13.02 5.64 21.80
C ARG A 152 13.53 5.04 23.11
N LYS A 153 14.62 4.26 23.11
CA LYS A 153 15.28 3.87 24.37
C LYS A 153 15.78 5.15 25.07
N PRO A 154 15.31 5.47 26.28
CA PRO A 154 15.75 6.67 26.98
C PRO A 154 17.25 6.55 27.31
N PRO A 155 18.03 7.64 27.20
CA PRO A 155 19.41 7.64 27.66
C PRO A 155 19.42 7.37 29.17
N ASN A 156 20.35 6.51 29.59
CA ASN A 156 20.57 6.18 30.99
C ASN A 156 21.07 7.45 31.70
N ILE A 157 20.23 8.07 32.54
CA ILE A 157 20.55 9.34 33.22
C ILE A 157 21.48 9.02 34.40
N SER A 158 22.78 9.00 34.15
CA SER A 158 23.78 9.15 35.20
C SER A 158 23.86 10.63 35.59
N LYS A 159 23.56 10.93 36.85
CA LYS A 159 23.63 12.27 37.45
C LYS A 159 25.06 12.83 37.36
N THR A 160 25.29 13.89 36.58
CA THR A 160 26.44 14.79 36.80
C THR A 160 26.15 16.23 36.34
N THR A 161 26.30 17.13 37.31
CA THR A 161 26.86 18.50 37.25
C THR A 161 26.22 19.56 36.34
N THR A 162 25.55 20.51 37.01
CA THR A 162 25.09 21.83 36.53
C THR A 162 26.22 22.67 35.92
N PRO A 163 26.09 23.19 34.67
CA PRO A 163 26.87 24.32 34.20
C PRO A 163 26.08 25.64 34.27
N GLN A 164 26.83 26.71 34.50
CA GLN A 164 26.41 28.06 34.82
C GLN A 164 25.44 28.68 33.80
N ARG A 165 24.43 29.36 34.34
CA ARG A 165 23.37 30.11 33.63
C ARG A 165 23.97 31.31 32.88
N GLY A 166 24.17 31.18 31.58
CA GLY A 166 24.41 32.32 30.69
C GLY A 166 23.22 33.29 30.71
N LYS A 167 23.50 34.59 30.78
CA LYS A 167 22.50 35.67 30.75
C LYS A 167 21.62 35.56 29.48
N PRO A 168 20.29 35.73 29.56
CA PRO A 168 19.44 35.73 28.38
C PRO A 168 19.60 37.02 27.56
N LEU A 169 19.63 36.88 26.23
CA LEU A 169 19.55 37.98 25.27
C LEU A 169 18.22 38.76 25.44
N PRO A 170 18.19 40.09 25.24
CA PRO A 170 16.97 40.87 25.33
C PRO A 170 16.00 40.50 24.20
N LYS A 171 14.71 40.38 24.53
CA LYS A 171 13.62 40.13 23.58
C LYS A 171 13.42 41.37 22.68
N PRO A 172 13.09 41.21 21.38
CA PRO A 172 12.62 42.33 20.57
C PRO A 172 11.25 42.80 21.08
N ALA A 173 11.07 44.12 21.16
CA ALA A 173 9.84 44.75 21.58
C ALA A 173 8.70 44.42 20.60
N SER A 174 7.54 44.08 21.18
CA SER A 174 6.26 44.02 20.48
C SER A 174 5.63 45.42 20.51
N ASP A 175 5.79 46.19 19.45
CA ASP A 175 4.91 47.34 19.18
C ASP A 175 3.65 46.75 18.51
N LEU A 176 2.59 46.54 19.29
CA LEU A 176 1.47 47.45 19.51
C LEU A 176 0.56 47.56 18.28
N ASP A 177 -0.55 46.84 18.39
CA ASP A 177 -1.77 47.06 17.61
C ASP A 177 -2.21 48.53 17.77
N TYR A 178 -2.47 49.19 16.64
CA TYR A 178 -3.57 50.12 16.41
C TYR A 178 -3.93 50.13 14.93
#